data_AF-A0A7Y6XNH2-F1
#
_entry.id   AF-A0A7Y6XNH2-F1
#
_cell.length_a   1.000
_cell.length_b   1.000
_cell.length_c   1.000
_cell.angle_alpha   90.00
_cell.angle_beta   90.00
_cell.angle_gamma   90.00
#
_symmetry.space_group_name_H-M   'P 1'
#
loop_
_entity.id
_entity.type
_entity.pdbx_description
1 polymer ?
#
loop_
_entity_poly.entity_id
_entity_poly.type
_entity_poly.pdbx_seq_one_letter_code
_entity_poly.pdbx_strand_id
1 'polypeptide(L)'
;MLKKALTLLLFISSFSALAQKQSDLPYTQRGMFYFYWGWNWSSYTKSDIHFTGNDHDFTLFNVVGTDRPSRFTFENYFSPFGMTTPQFNARFAYFFK
;
A
#
# COMPACT_ATOMS: atom_id res chain seq x y z
N MET A 1 -2.11 43.70 41.14
CA MET A 1 -2.15 43.89 39.66
C MET A 1 -1.35 42.81 38.92
N LEU A 2 -0.15 42.45 39.41
CA LEU A 2 0.72 41.45 38.79
C LEU A 2 0.07 40.05 38.56
N LYS A 3 -0.70 39.54 39.53
CA LYS A 3 -1.38 38.25 39.39
C LYS A 3 -2.38 38.22 38.23
N LYS A 4 -3.15 39.30 38.04
CA LYS A 4 -4.13 39.44 36.94
C LYS A 4 -3.44 39.52 35.58
N ALA A 5 -2.29 40.21 35.50
CA ALA A 5 -1.47 40.27 34.30
C ALA A 5 -0.91 38.88 33.93
N LEU A 6 -0.47 38.10 34.93
CA LEU A 6 0.03 36.74 34.72
C LEU A 6 -1.08 35.79 34.24
N THR A 7 -2.29 35.91 34.80
CA THR A 7 -3.44 35.10 34.35
C THR A 7 -3.84 35.43 32.91
N LEU A 8 -3.79 36.71 32.54
CA LEU A 8 -4.08 37.15 31.18
C LEU A 8 -3.03 36.65 30.18
N LEU A 9 -1.76 36.64 30.56
CA LEU A 9 -0.67 36.13 29.72
C LEU A 9 -0.79 34.62 29.44
N LEU A 10 -1.13 33.84 30.47
CA LEU A 10 -1.40 32.40 30.36
C LEU A 10 -2.63 32.09 29.48
N PHE A 11 -3.62 32.98 29.46
CA PHE A 11 -4.80 32.83 28.61
C PHE A 11 -4.48 33.11 27.13
N ILE A 12 -3.57 34.06 26.85
CA ILE A 12 -3.13 34.41 25.49
C ILE A 12 -2.23 33.33 24.89
N SER A 13 -1.37 32.68 25.69
CA SER A 13 -0.51 31.59 25.19
C SER A 13 -1.28 30.37 24.70
N SER A 14 -2.49 30.14 25.24
CA SER A 14 -3.38 29.04 24.83
C SER A 14 -4.08 29.29 23.48
N PHE A 15 -4.02 30.53 22.95
CA PHE A 15 -4.60 30.92 21.67
C PHE A 15 -3.66 30.71 20.47
N SER A 16 -2.46 30.16 20.70
CA SER A 16 -1.56 29.70 19.63
C SER A 16 -2.12 28.40 19.05
N ALA A 17 -3.28 28.49 18.41
CA ALA A 17 -3.83 27.42 17.60
C ALA A 17 -2.78 27.08 16.54
N LEU A 18 -2.14 25.93 16.69
CA LEU A 18 -1.36 25.31 15.65
C LEU A 18 -2.33 24.99 14.51
N ALA A 19 -2.52 25.92 13.59
CA ALA A 19 -3.09 25.63 12.29
C ALA A 19 -2.09 24.74 11.57
N GLN A 20 -2.15 23.43 11.79
CA GLN A 20 -1.45 22.47 10.95
C GLN A 20 -2.05 22.60 9.54
N LYS A 21 -1.26 23.12 8.60
CA LYS A 21 -1.57 22.99 7.18
C LYS A 21 -1.62 21.50 6.89
N GLN A 22 -2.82 20.95 6.66
CA GLN A 22 -2.98 19.60 6.14
C GLN A 22 -2.12 19.52 4.88
N SER A 23 -1.05 18.74 4.90
CA SER A 23 -0.32 18.45 3.68
C SER A 23 -1.28 17.68 2.80
N ASP A 24 -1.75 18.29 1.71
CA ASP A 24 -2.50 17.58 0.70
C ASP A 24 -1.70 16.34 0.35
N LEU A 25 -2.30 15.17 0.56
CA LEU A 25 -1.68 13.93 0.14
C LEU A 25 -1.47 14.05 -1.37
N PRO A 26 -0.35 13.57 -1.93
CA PRO A 26 -0.04 13.77 -3.34
C PRO A 26 -1.13 13.23 -4.29
N TYR A 27 -2.04 12.38 -3.81
CA TYR A 27 -3.17 11.84 -4.55
C TYR A 27 -4.51 12.59 -4.39
N THR A 28 -4.57 13.69 -3.64
CA THR A 28 -5.81 14.48 -3.43
C THR A 28 -5.83 15.81 -4.18
N GLN A 29 -4.86 16.06 -5.06
CA GLN A 29 -4.76 17.31 -5.80
C GLN A 29 -5.62 17.29 -7.07
N ARG A 30 -6.29 18.42 -7.35
CA ARG A 30 -7.06 18.64 -8.59
C ARG A 30 -6.19 18.45 -9.83
N GLY A 31 -6.71 17.71 -10.81
CA GLY A 31 -6.01 17.46 -12.07
C GLY A 31 -5.04 16.28 -12.03
N MET A 32 -5.00 15.51 -10.94
CA MET A 32 -4.13 14.34 -10.85
C MET A 32 -4.68 13.15 -11.64
N PHE A 33 -3.78 12.51 -12.39
CA PHE A 33 -4.02 11.24 -13.05
C PHE A 33 -3.51 10.09 -12.19
N TYR A 34 -4.29 9.02 -12.12
CA TYR A 34 -3.91 7.79 -11.45
C TYR A 34 -4.08 6.62 -12.42
N PHE A 35 -3.04 5.81 -12.56
CA PHE A 35 -3.03 4.61 -13.37
C PHE A 35 -2.31 3.50 -12.63
N TYR A 36 -2.89 2.30 -12.67
CA TYR A 36 -2.19 1.11 -12.24
C TYR A 36 -2.57 -0.11 -13.08
N TRP A 37 -1.60 -1.00 -13.22
CA TRP A 37 -1.67 -2.19 -14.04
C TRP A 37 -0.57 -3.17 -13.60
N GLY A 38 -0.86 -4.47 -13.60
CA GLY A 38 0.17 -5.49 -13.34
C GLY A 38 -0.35 -6.73 -12.62
N TRP A 39 0.58 -7.48 -12.01
CA TRP A 39 0.32 -8.72 -11.28
C TRP A 39 0.38 -8.46 -9.77
N ASN A 40 -0.34 -9.29 -9.00
CA ASN A 40 -0.21 -9.31 -7.55
C ASN A 40 1.16 -9.88 -7.17
N TRP A 41 1.83 -9.19 -6.25
CA TRP A 41 3.06 -9.64 -5.63
C TRP A 41 2.79 -9.85 -4.14
N SER A 42 3.22 -10.99 -3.64
CA SER A 42 3.09 -11.39 -2.25
C SER A 42 4.45 -11.80 -1.71
N SER A 43 4.66 -11.54 -0.43
CA SER A 43 5.84 -11.99 0.29
C SER A 43 5.42 -13.06 1.29
N TYR A 44 6.13 -14.18 1.27
CA TYR A 44 5.82 -15.33 2.13
C TYR A 44 6.97 -15.55 3.10
N THR A 45 6.62 -15.81 4.37
CA THR A 45 7.59 -16.34 5.33
C THR A 45 7.89 -17.81 5.00
N LYS A 46 9.02 -18.30 5.49
CA LYS A 46 9.35 -19.73 5.40
C LYS A 46 8.39 -20.54 6.27
N SER A 47 7.99 -21.70 5.79
CA SER A 47 7.13 -22.64 6.51
C SER A 47 7.76 -24.02 6.55
N ASP A 48 7.55 -24.73 7.65
CA ASP A 48 7.87 -26.14 7.75
C ASP A 48 6.60 -26.94 7.42
N ILE A 49 6.71 -27.94 6.55
CA ILE A 49 5.57 -28.75 6.09
C ILE A 49 5.82 -30.19 6.49
N HIS A 50 4.98 -30.70 7.38
CA HIS A 50 5.03 -32.07 7.86
C HIS A 50 4.11 -32.97 7.01
N PHE A 51 4.67 -34.04 6.46
CA PHE A 51 3.97 -35.05 5.66
C PHE A 51 3.98 -36.38 6.41
N THR A 52 2.79 -36.94 6.61
CA THR A 52 2.60 -38.24 7.26
C THR A 52 1.63 -39.11 6.45
N GLY A 53 1.96 -40.40 6.35
CA GLY A 53 1.17 -41.44 5.71
C GLY A 53 1.57 -42.82 6.25
N ASN A 54 0.97 -43.88 5.72
CA ASN A 54 1.19 -45.25 6.23
C ASN A 54 2.65 -45.73 6.10
N ASP A 55 3.40 -45.19 5.13
CA ASP A 55 4.76 -45.61 4.77
C ASP A 55 5.77 -44.45 4.81
N HIS A 56 5.36 -43.26 5.26
CA HIS A 56 6.25 -42.10 5.31
C HIS A 56 5.88 -41.13 6.44
N ASP A 57 6.90 -40.57 7.06
CA ASP A 57 6.81 -39.51 8.05
C ASP A 57 8.06 -38.62 7.89
N PHE A 58 7.89 -37.44 7.30
CA PHE A 58 8.99 -36.51 7.07
C PHE A 58 8.53 -35.06 7.09
N THR A 59 9.48 -34.16 7.36
CA THR A 59 9.23 -32.71 7.38
C THR A 59 10.11 -32.02 6.35
N LEU A 60 9.49 -31.21 5.50
CA LEU A 60 10.21 -30.26 4.66
C LEU A 60 10.42 -28.98 5.46
N PHE A 61 11.67 -28.66 5.76
CA PHE A 61 12.03 -27.45 6.49
C PHE A 61 12.25 -26.26 5.56
N ASN A 62 11.91 -25.07 6.03
CA ASN A 62 12.22 -23.79 5.36
C ASN A 62 11.65 -23.66 3.94
N VAL A 63 10.47 -24.23 3.69
CA VAL A 63 9.80 -24.15 2.38
C VAL A 63 9.40 -22.71 2.09
N VAL A 64 9.71 -22.24 0.88
CA VAL A 64 9.43 -20.88 0.40
C VAL A 64 8.29 -20.93 -0.61
N GLY A 65 7.21 -20.20 -0.32
CA GLY A 65 6.19 -19.89 -1.33
C GLY A 65 6.71 -18.85 -2.30
N THR A 66 6.54 -19.08 -3.61
CA THR A 66 6.91 -18.12 -4.65
C THR A 66 5.70 -17.84 -5.53
N ASP A 67 5.45 -16.56 -5.82
CA ASP A 67 4.47 -16.20 -6.85
C ASP A 67 4.90 -16.73 -8.22
N ARG A 68 3.92 -16.92 -9.10
CA ARG A 68 4.13 -17.40 -10.48
C ARG A 68 3.52 -16.44 -11.51
N PRO A 69 3.99 -15.19 -11.59
CA PRO A 69 3.58 -14.32 -12.69
C PRO A 69 4.07 -14.88 -14.02
N SER A 70 3.37 -14.53 -15.11
CA SER A 70 3.85 -14.80 -16.47
C SER A 70 5.23 -14.18 -16.67
N ARG A 71 6.10 -14.82 -17.46
CA ARG A 71 7.42 -14.27 -17.78
C ARG A 71 7.26 -12.86 -18.35
N PHE A 72 8.09 -11.94 -17.87
CA PHE A 72 8.10 -10.57 -18.37
C PHE A 72 8.44 -10.55 -19.86
N THR A 73 7.48 -10.15 -20.66
CA THR A 73 7.63 -9.81 -22.08
C THR A 73 6.72 -8.61 -22.35
N PHE A 74 7.10 -7.78 -23.33
CA PHE A 74 6.29 -6.63 -23.72
C PHE A 74 4.88 -7.06 -24.14
N GLU A 75 4.78 -8.19 -24.85
CA GLU A 75 3.52 -8.79 -25.26
C GLU A 75 2.66 -9.21 -24.06
N ASN A 76 3.20 -9.94 -23.09
CA ASN A 76 2.41 -10.40 -21.94
C ASN A 76 1.94 -9.24 -21.06
N TYR A 77 2.76 -8.19 -20.93
CA TYR A 77 2.52 -7.10 -19.99
C TYR A 77 1.81 -5.90 -20.61
N PHE A 78 1.87 -5.70 -21.92
CA PHE A 78 1.33 -4.50 -22.58
C PHE A 78 0.50 -4.81 -23.84
N SER A 79 0.24 -6.08 -24.15
CA SER A 79 -0.62 -6.40 -25.30
C SER A 79 -2.03 -5.86 -25.09
N PRO A 80 -2.57 -5.05 -26.01
CA PRO A 80 -3.95 -4.57 -25.95
C PRO A 80 -4.97 -5.72 -26.10
N PHE A 81 -4.56 -6.88 -26.62
CA PHE A 81 -5.40 -8.08 -26.71
C PHE A 81 -5.28 -8.99 -25.47
N GLY A 82 -4.25 -8.80 -24.64
CA GLY A 82 -3.99 -9.54 -23.40
C GLY A 82 -4.50 -8.84 -22.14
N MET A 83 -5.45 -7.90 -22.27
CA MET A 83 -5.89 -7.07 -21.14
C MET A 83 -6.54 -7.86 -19.99
N THR A 84 -6.95 -9.09 -20.22
CA THR A 84 -7.54 -9.99 -19.20
C THR A 84 -6.54 -10.97 -18.60
N THR A 85 -5.30 -11.01 -19.09
CA THR A 85 -4.26 -11.94 -18.64
C THR A 85 -3.74 -11.64 -17.22
N PRO A 86 -3.58 -10.38 -16.78
CA PRO A 86 -3.24 -10.11 -15.40
C PRO A 86 -4.42 -10.42 -14.48
N GLN A 87 -4.14 -10.98 -13.31
CA GLN A 87 -5.15 -11.24 -12.27
C GLN A 87 -5.64 -9.95 -11.58
N PHE A 88 -5.20 -8.78 -12.05
CA PHE A 88 -5.53 -7.47 -11.48
C PHE A 88 -6.29 -6.62 -12.50
N ASN A 89 -7.36 -5.97 -12.04
CA ASN A 89 -8.13 -5.04 -12.85
C ASN A 89 -7.31 -3.78 -13.15
N ALA A 90 -7.07 -3.45 -14.41
CA ALA A 90 -6.58 -2.11 -14.77
C ALA A 90 -7.51 -1.06 -14.15
N ARG A 91 -6.98 -0.05 -13.46
CA ARG A 91 -7.79 1.14 -13.16
C ARG A 91 -7.06 2.40 -13.57
N PHE A 92 -7.86 3.29 -14.12
CA PHE A 92 -7.51 4.65 -14.48
C PHE A 92 -8.51 5.57 -13.77
N ALA A 93 -8.01 6.65 -13.18
CA ALA A 93 -8.85 7.67 -12.58
C ALA A 93 -8.26 9.06 -12.85
N TYR A 94 -9.16 10.05 -12.91
CA TYR A 94 -8.81 11.46 -13.00
C TYR A 94 -9.58 12.24 -11.94
N PHE A 95 -8.88 13.07 -11.19
CA PHE A 95 -9.48 13.85 -10.12
C PHE A 95 -9.96 15.21 -10.62
N PHE A 96 -11.26 15.29 -10.92
CA PHE A 96 -11.90 16.47 -11.53
C PHE A 96 -12.07 17.67 -10.56
N LYS A 97 -12.07 17.48 -9.23
CA LYS A 97 -12.45 18.54 -8.27
C LYS A 97 -11.44 18.79 -7.16
#